data_AF-A0A920TCD1-F1
#
_entry.id   AF-A0A920TCD1-F1
#
_cell.length_a   1.000
_cell.length_b   1.000
_cell.length_c   1.000
_cell.angle_alpha   90.00
_cell.angle_beta   90.00
_cell.angle_gamma   90.00
#
_symmetry.space_group_name_H-M   'P 1'
#
loop_
_entity.id
_entity.type
_entity.pdbx_description
1 polymer ?
#
loop_
_entity_poly.entity_id
_entity_poly.type
_entity_poly.pdbx_seq_one_letter_code
_entity_poly.pdbx_strand_id
1 'polypeptide(L)' 'MEDIVDIMMQEVAVNLLEKGISMEVRDVARTWLAEEGYDPTFGARPLRRVIQDTVEDKLSTPF' A
#
# COMPACT_ATOMS: atom_id res chain seq x y z
N MET A 1 -4.12 -0.11 12.81
CA MET A 1 -4.31 -0.65 11.44
C MET A 1 -3.38 0.06 10.47
N GLU A 2 -3.18 1.36 10.65
CA GLU A 2 -2.11 2.13 10.00
C GLU A 2 -0.72 1.46 10.13
N ASP A 3 -0.39 0.84 11.27
CA ASP A 3 0.88 0.08 11.40
C ASP A 3 1.02 -1.07 10.39
N ILE A 4 -0.09 -1.72 10.01
CA ILE A 4 -0.09 -2.79 9.00
C ILE A 4 0.09 -2.18 7.61
N VAL A 5 -0.52 -1.03 7.35
CA VAL A 5 -0.31 -0.27 6.11
C VAL A 5 1.16 0.10 5.97
N ASP A 6 1.80 0.56 7.04
CA ASP A 6 3.22 0.94 7.02
C ASP A 6 4.13 -0.23 6.67
N ILE A 7 3.89 -1.40 7.28
CA ILE A 7 4.66 -2.61 6.98
C ILE A 7 4.52 -2.98 5.50
N MET A 8 3.29 -2.99 4.97
CA MET A 8 3.05 -3.35 3.56
C MET A 8 3.63 -2.31 2.60
N MET A 9 3.47 -1.02 2.89
CA MET A 9 4.02 0.05 2.06
C MET A 9 5.54 0.10 2.09
N GLN A 10 6.16 -0.33 3.19
CA GLN A 10 7.61 -0.49 3.28
C GLN A 10 8.10 -1.61 2.34
N GLU A 11 7.39 -2.73 2.23
CA GLU A 11 7.73 -3.79 1.26
C GLU A 11 7.69 -3.26 -0.18
N VAL A 12 6.65 -2.49 -0.53
CA VAL A 12 6.55 -1.83 -1.85
C VAL A 12 7.71 -0.85 -2.06
N ALA A 13 8.03 -0.03 -1.06
CA ALA A 13 9.12 0.94 -1.13
C ALA A 13 10.48 0.27 -1.36
N VAL A 14 10.75 -0.87 -0.71
CA VAL A 14 11.97 -1.67 -0.92
C VAL A 14 12.07 -2.13 -2.37
N ASN A 15 10.99 -2.69 -2.94
CA ASN A 15 10.96 -3.14 -4.32
C ASN A 15 11.18 -2.00 -5.34
N LEU A 16 10.69 -0.79 -5.03
CA LEU A 16 10.91 0.38 -5.86
C LEU A 16 12.33 0.93 -5.75
N LEU A 17 12.91 0.87 -4.54
CA LEU A 17 14.30 1.26 -4.28
C LEU A 17 15.29 0.42 -5.09
N GLU A 18 15.03 -0.88 -5.23
CA GLU A 18 15.83 -1.76 -6.12
C GLU A 18 15.80 -1.31 -7.59
N LYS A 19 14.75 -0.60 -8.01
CA LYS A 19 14.60 0.01 -9.33
C LYS A 19 15.08 1.46 -9.39
N GLY A 20 15.67 1.98 -8.31
CA GLY A 20 16.15 3.36 -8.20
C GLY A 20 15.05 4.40 -7.97
N ILE A 21 13.86 3.98 -7.54
CA ILE A 21 12.70 4.85 -7.31
C ILE A 21 12.45 4.96 -5.81
N SER A 22 12.44 6.19 -5.28
CA SER A 22 12.02 6.46 -3.91
C SER A 22 10.52 6.72 -3.84
N MET A 23 9.86 6.21 -2.80
CA MET A 23 8.44 6.44 -2.53
C MET A 23 8.25 6.98 -1.11
N GLU A 24 7.33 7.92 -0.96
CA GLU A 24 6.89 8.45 0.33
C GLU A 24 5.36 8.33 0.42
N VAL A 25 4.86 7.83 1.54
CA VAL A 25 3.43 7.69 1.80
C VAL A 25 3.00 8.74 2.81
N ARG A 26 2.15 9.67 2.37
CA ARG A 26 1.59 10.71 3.23
C ARG A 26 0.56 10.13 4.20
N ASP A 27 0.42 10.75 5.36
CA ASP A 27 -0.51 10.31 6.42
C ASP A 27 -1.96 10.17 5.92
N VAL A 28 -2.41 11.08 5.06
CA VAL A 28 -3.75 11.02 4.44
C VAL A 28 -3.95 9.76 3.60
N ALA A 29 -2.91 9.31 2.89
CA ALA A 29 -2.97 8.08 2.09
C ALA A 29 -2.93 6.84 2.99
N ARG A 30 -2.14 6.89 4.08
CA ARG A 30 -2.08 5.83 5.08
C ARG A 30 -3.42 5.59 5.75
N THR A 31 -4.09 6.67 6.15
CA THR A 31 -5.43 6.64 6.75
C THR A 31 -6.43 6.05 5.76
N TRP A 32 -6.43 6.54 4.52
CA TRP A 32 -7.33 6.05 3.48
C TRP A 32 -7.13 4.55 3.17
N LEU A 33 -5.88 4.10 3.06
CA LEU A 33 -5.56 2.68 2.85
C LEU A 33 -6.02 1.82 4.03
N ALA A 34 -5.87 2.30 5.27
CA ALA A 34 -6.34 1.60 6.45
C ALA A 34 -7.87 1.47 6.46
N GLU A 35 -8.59 2.53 6.11
CA GLU A 35 -10.06 2.52 6.04
C GLU A 35 -10.57 1.58 4.93
N GLU A 36 -10.01 1.69 3.72
CA GLU A 36 -10.44 0.90 2.56
C GLU A 36 -10.02 -0.58 2.67
N GLY A 37 -8.88 -0.84 3.29
CA GLY A 37 -8.33 -2.19 3.51
C GLY A 37 -8.93 -2.94 4.70
N TYR A 38 -9.82 -2.29 5.47
CA TYR A 38 -10.49 -2.88 6.61
C TYR A 38 -11.82 -3.48 6.23
N ASP A 39 -11.99 -4.77 6.51
CA ASP A 39 -13.31 -5.39 6.53
C ASP A 39 -13.62 -5.91 7.95
N PRO A 40 -14.76 -5.55 8.56
CA PRO A 40 -15.12 -6.00 9.90
C PRO A 40 -15.21 -7.52 10.06
N THR A 41 -15.47 -8.25 8.97
CA THR A 41 -15.58 -9.71 8.90
C THR A 41 -14.24 -10.37 8.63
N PHE A 42 -13.39 -9.75 7.80
CA PHE A 42 -12.12 -10.34 7.34
C PHE A 42 -10.84 -9.69 7.89
N GLY A 43 -10.97 -8.65 8.72
CA GLY A 43 -9.85 -7.88 9.27
C GLY A 43 -9.06 -7.16 8.18
N ALA A 44 -7.73 -7.10 8.32
CA ALA A 44 -6.82 -6.46 7.36
C ALA A 44 -6.49 -7.31 6.12
N ARG A 45 -7.17 -8.45 5.90
CA ARG A 45 -6.94 -9.29 4.71
C ARG A 45 -7.23 -8.57 3.37
N PRO A 46 -8.25 -7.71 3.24
CA PRO A 46 -8.50 -6.94 2.03
C PRO A 46 -7.41 -5.89 1.74
N LEU A 47 -6.69 -5.43 2.76
CA LEU A 47 -5.69 -4.36 2.64
C LEU A 47 -4.63 -4.66 1.57
N ARG A 48 -4.13 -5.90 1.51
CA ARG A 48 -3.14 -6.28 0.50
C ARG A 48 -3.67 -6.09 -0.92
N ARG A 49 -4.94 -6.43 -1.14
CA ARG A 49 -5.59 -6.26 -2.44
C ARG A 49 -5.74 -4.78 -2.79
N VAL A 50 -6.16 -3.96 -1.83
CA VAL A 50 -6.28 -2.52 -2.04
C VAL A 50 -4.93 -1.91 -2.42
N ILE A 51 -3.85 -2.25 -1.71
CA ILE A 51 -2.50 -1.77 -2.04
C ILE A 51 -2.07 -2.22 -3.43
N GLN A 52 -2.31 -3.48 -3.78
CA GLN A 52 -1.99 -4.00 -5.11
C GLN A 52 -2.72 -3.22 -6.21
N ASP A 53 -4.05 -3.14 -6.12
CA ASP A 53 -4.91 -2.53 -7.14
C ASP A 53 -4.66 -1.00 -7.27
N THR A 54 -4.32 -0.33 -6.16
CA THR A 54 -4.27 1.15 -6.11
C THR A 54 -2.86 1.74 -6.18
N VAL A 55 -1.84 0.96 -5.82
CA VAL A 55 -0.44 1.37 -5.80
C VAL A 55 0.38 0.54 -6.78
N GLU A 56 0.51 -0.78 -6.55
CA GLU A 56 1.45 -1.61 -7.30
C GLU A 56 1.09 -1.70 -8.79
N ASP A 57 -0.19 -1.93 -9.12
CA ASP A 57 -0.66 -2.04 -10.51
C ASP A 57 -0.46 -0.74 -11.29
N LYS A 58 -0.66 0.41 -10.63
CA LYS A 58 -0.43 1.73 -11.23
C LYS A 58 1.04 2.00 -11.49
N LEU A 59 1.93 1.47 -10.65
CA LEU A 59 3.38 1.59 -10.84
C LEU A 59 3.94 0.57 -11.84
N SER A 60 3.22 -0.53 -12.08
CA SER A 60 3.63 -1.58 -13.03
C SER A 60 3.24 -1.26 -14.48
N THR A 61 2.29 -0.37 -14.71
CA THR A 61 1.86 -0.02 -16.06
C THR A 61 2.84 1.00 -16.66
N PRO A 62 3.44 0.75 -17.85
CA PRO A 62 4.23 1.76 -18.54
C PRO A 62 3.32 2.94 -18.90
N PHE A 63 3.75 4.16 -18.54
CA PHE A 63 3.10 5.40 -18.97
C PHE A 63 3.14 5.57 -20.49
#